data_AF-A0A6L7TMB4-F1
#
_entry.id   AF-A0A6L7TMB4-F1
#
_cell.length_a   1.000
_cell.length_b   1.000
_cell.length_c   1.000
_cell.angle_alpha   90.00
_cell.angle_beta   90.00
_cell.angle_gamma   90.00
#
_symmetry.space_group_name_H-M   'P 1'
#
loop_
_entity.id
_entity.type
_entity.pdbx_description
1 polymer ?
#
loop_
_entity_poly.entity_id
_entity_poly.type
_entity_poly.pdbx_seq_one_letter_code
_entity_poly.pdbx_strand_id
1 'polypeptide(L)'
;MEITISEKYLAHIRKLVDSGRYPSADAVIARALGLLEERDLADSDPAIAAELADIRAKVMQGVEDLKNGRSTRYDSKEQLVEDIRQRGLERQRRREERLTQTQTEQI
;
A
#
# COMPACT_ATOMS: atom_id res chain seq x y z
N MET A 1 27.72 12.81 -24.52
CA MET A 1 27.51 13.54 -23.25
C MET A 1 28.55 13.02 -22.28
N GLU A 2 29.34 13.89 -21.67
CA GLU A 2 30.37 13.50 -20.70
C GLU A 2 29.81 13.69 -19.29
N ILE A 3 29.93 12.67 -18.44
CA ILE A 3 29.38 12.65 -17.08
C ILE A 3 30.44 12.15 -16.11
N THR A 4 30.61 12.87 -15.00
CA THR A 4 31.53 12.49 -13.94
C THR A 4 30.81 11.62 -12.93
N ILE A 5 31.25 10.38 -12.78
CA ILE A 5 30.68 9.40 -11.87
C ILE A 5 31.75 9.00 -10.85
N SER A 6 31.36 8.81 -9.59
CA SER A 6 32.31 8.36 -8.57
C SER A 6 32.85 6.96 -8.86
N GLU A 7 34.09 6.69 -8.45
CA GLU A 7 34.74 5.38 -8.64
C GLU A 7 33.89 4.20 -8.14
N LYS A 8 33.18 4.39 -7.03
CA LYS A 8 32.26 3.38 -6.47
C LYS A 8 31.18 2.98 -7.47
N TYR A 9 30.55 3.95 -8.13
CA TYR A 9 29.46 3.67 -9.07
C TYR A 9 30.00 3.15 -10.40
N LEU A 10 31.18 3.61 -10.83
CA LEU A 10 31.87 3.07 -12.00
C LEU A 10 32.15 1.57 -11.85
N ALA A 11 32.69 1.15 -10.70
CA ALA A 11 32.93 -0.25 -10.39
C ALA A 11 31.63 -1.08 -10.39
N HIS A 12 30.54 -0.51 -9.88
CA HIS A 12 29.25 -1.17 -9.88
C HIS A 12 28.67 -1.33 -11.30
N ILE A 13 28.75 -0.30 -12.13
CA ILE A 13 28.30 -0.33 -13.53
C ILE A 13 29.08 -1.40 -14.31
N ARG A 14 30.41 -1.45 -14.16
CA ARG A 14 31.24 -2.48 -14.80
C ARG A 14 30.80 -3.88 -14.41
N LYS A 15 30.60 -4.15 -13.12
CA LYS A 15 30.09 -5.43 -12.63
C LYS A 15 28.77 -5.84 -13.29
N LEU A 16 27.86 -4.88 -13.48
CA LEU A 16 26.56 -5.15 -14.10
C LEU A 16 26.68 -5.47 -15.60
N VAL A 17 27.58 -4.80 -16.32
CA VAL A 17 27.88 -5.11 -17.72
C VAL A 17 28.58 -6.45 -17.86
N ASP A 18 29.62 -6.70 -17.05
CA ASP A 18 30.39 -7.96 -17.06
C ASP A 18 29.51 -9.17 -16.72
N SER A 19 28.47 -8.98 -15.90
CA SER A 19 27.49 -10.01 -15.59
C SER A 19 26.53 -10.35 -16.74
N GLY A 20 26.59 -9.61 -17.86
CA GLY A 20 25.67 -9.72 -18.99
C GLY A 20 24.27 -9.18 -18.70
N ARG A 21 24.02 -8.64 -17.50
CA ARG A 21 22.72 -8.07 -17.13
C ARG A 21 22.37 -6.83 -17.96
N TYR A 22 23.38 -6.09 -18.40
CA TYR A 22 23.21 -4.94 -19.28
C TYR A 22 24.25 -5.00 -20.42
N PRO A 23 23.88 -4.59 -21.64
CA PRO A 23 24.76 -4.64 -22.79
C PRO A 23 25.85 -3.55 -22.78
N SER A 24 25.66 -2.46 -22.02
CA SER A 24 26.60 -1.34 -21.94
C SER A 24 26.40 -0.52 -20.67
N ALA A 25 27.39 0.32 -20.34
CA ALA A 25 27.28 1.30 -19.27
C ALA A 25 26.13 2.29 -19.51
N ASP A 26 25.95 2.74 -20.76
CA ASP A 26 24.87 3.64 -21.15
C ASP A 26 23.49 3.03 -20.88
N ALA A 27 23.32 1.72 -21.13
CA ALA A 27 22.07 1.03 -20.83
C ALA A 27 21.77 0.98 -19.32
N VAL A 28 22.81 0.84 -18.48
CA VAL A 28 22.66 0.90 -17.01
C VAL A 28 22.21 2.30 -16.58
N ILE A 29 22.85 3.33 -17.13
CA ILE A 29 22.57 4.73 -16.78
C ILE A 29 21.18 5.13 -17.26
N ALA A 30 20.80 4.78 -18.48
CA ALA A 30 19.46 5.03 -19.01
C ALA A 30 18.39 4.34 -18.14
N ARG A 31 18.62 3.09 -17.71
CA ARG A 31 17.69 2.41 -16.80
C ARG A 31 17.62 3.09 -15.43
N ALA A 32 18.75 3.53 -14.89
CA ALA A 32 18.79 4.24 -13.62
C ALA A 32 18.03 5.57 -13.67
N LEU A 33 18.18 6.33 -14.76
CA LEU A 33 17.42 7.57 -14.99
C LEU A 33 15.92 7.28 -15.15
N GLY A 34 15.54 6.27 -15.92
CA GLY A 34 14.14 5.88 -16.05
C GLY A 34 13.50 5.48 -14.71
N LEU A 35 14.24 4.79 -13.82
CA LEU A 35 13.75 4.47 -12.48
C LEU A 35 13.60 5.71 -11.59
N LEU A 36 14.47 6.71 -11.75
CA LEU A 36 14.35 7.99 -11.04
C LEU A 36 13.14 8.77 -11.55
N GLU A 37 12.92 8.81 -12.87
CA GLU A 37 11.75 9.43 -13.48
C GLU A 37 10.46 8.72 -13.08
N GLU A 38 10.42 7.39 -13.09
CA GLU A 38 9.28 6.58 -12.61
C GLU A 38 8.95 6.91 -11.15
N ARG A 39 9.98 7.04 -10.29
CA ARG A 39 9.79 7.41 -8.89
C ARG A 39 9.29 8.85 -8.74
N ASP A 40 9.91 9.80 -9.44
CA ASP A 40 9.56 11.21 -9.35
C ASP A 40 8.15 11.45 -9.93
N LEU A 41 7.74 10.69 -10.94
CA LEU A 41 6.36 10.63 -11.45
C LEU A 41 5.40 10.00 -10.44
N ALA A 42 5.78 8.91 -9.77
CA ALA A 42 4.96 8.30 -8.73
C ALA A 42 4.78 9.21 -7.50
N ASP A 43 5.79 10.00 -7.16
CA ASP A 43 5.72 11.03 -6.11
C ASP A 43 4.94 12.28 -6.58
N SER A 44 4.87 12.53 -7.89
CA SER A 44 4.16 13.67 -8.48
C SER A 44 2.72 13.38 -8.88
N ASP A 45 2.31 12.11 -8.95
CA ASP A 45 0.94 11.70 -9.26
C ASP A 45 0.05 11.89 -8.01
N PRO A 46 -0.91 12.86 -8.04
CA PRO A 46 -1.76 13.13 -6.89
C PRO A 46 -2.63 11.94 -6.48
N ALA A 47 -2.97 11.05 -7.42
CA ALA A 47 -3.77 9.86 -7.14
C ALA A 47 -2.96 8.83 -6.34
N ILE A 48 -1.70 8.60 -6.73
CA ILE A 48 -0.78 7.68 -6.03
C ILE A 48 -0.46 8.24 -4.64
N ALA A 49 -0.20 9.54 -4.54
CA ALA A 49 0.05 10.20 -3.26
C ALA A 49 -1.16 10.10 -2.31
N ALA A 50 -2.40 10.27 -2.83
CA ALA A 50 -3.62 10.12 -2.05
C ALA A 50 -3.84 8.67 -1.59
N GLU A 51 -3.62 7.69 -2.46
CA GLU A 51 -3.73 6.27 -2.11
C GLU A 51 -2.70 5.89 -1.03
N LEU A 52 -1.44 6.31 -1.18
CA LEU A 52 -0.40 6.08 -0.18
C LEU A 52 -0.73 6.75 1.17
N ALA A 53 -1.30 7.96 1.15
CA ALA A 53 -1.72 8.63 2.37
C ALA A 53 -2.85 7.88 3.08
N ASP A 54 -3.85 7.38 2.33
CA ASP A 54 -4.94 6.57 2.86
C ASP A 54 -4.44 5.23 3.45
N ILE A 55 -3.55 4.52 2.74
CA ILE A 55 -2.94 3.28 3.23
C ILE A 55 -2.17 3.56 4.53
N ARG A 56 -1.36 4.61 4.57
CA ARG A 56 -0.60 4.99 5.78
C ARG A 56 -1.54 5.28 6.95
N ALA A 57 -2.63 6.02 6.71
CA ALA A 57 -3.62 6.32 7.74
C ALA A 57 -4.28 5.04 8.28
N LYS A 58 -4.68 4.12 7.40
CA LYS A 58 -5.28 2.82 7.79
C LYS A 58 -4.31 1.95 8.58
N VAL A 59 -3.04 1.89 8.19
CA VAL A 59 -2.01 1.15 8.93
C VAL A 59 -1.78 1.76 10.31
N MET A 60 -1.64 3.08 10.40
CA MET A 60 -1.48 3.76 11.68
C MET A 60 -2.67 3.54 12.61
N GLN A 61 -3.89 3.61 12.08
CA GLN A 61 -5.10 3.29 12.84
C GLN A 61 -5.06 1.85 13.36
N GLY A 62 -4.71 0.88 12.51
CA GLY A 62 -4.59 -0.52 12.92
C GLY A 62 -3.53 -0.76 14.00
N VAL A 63 -2.39 -0.06 13.94
CA VAL A 63 -1.35 -0.09 14.98
C VAL A 63 -1.87 0.48 16.29
N GLU A 64 -2.60 1.59 16.24
CA GLU A 64 -3.18 2.22 17.43
C GLU A 64 -4.29 1.37 18.04
N ASP A 65 -5.11 0.73 17.23
CA ASP A 65 -6.12 -0.23 17.68
C ASP A 65 -5.47 -1.44 18.35
N LEU A 66 -4.38 -1.96 17.80
CA LEU A 66 -3.61 -3.04 18.41
C LEU A 66 -3.04 -2.63 19.78
N LYS A 67 -2.43 -1.44 19.88
CA LYS A 67 -1.88 -0.90 21.13
C LYS A 67 -2.93 -0.70 22.21
N ASN A 68 -4.13 -0.25 21.82
CA ASN A 68 -5.24 -0.01 22.73
C ASN A 68 -6.08 -1.28 23.01
N GLY A 69 -5.65 -2.45 22.55
CA GLY A 69 -6.38 -3.70 22.74
C GLY A 69 -7.70 -3.79 21.95
N ARG A 70 -7.95 -2.89 20.99
CA ARG A 70 -9.09 -2.92 20.07
C ARG A 70 -8.82 -3.84 18.87
N SER A 71 -8.17 -4.96 19.13
CA SER A 71 -7.86 -5.97 18.11
C SER A 71 -8.37 -7.34 18.56
N THR A 72 -8.78 -8.17 17.60
CA THR A 72 -9.22 -9.53 17.85
C THR A 72 -8.21 -10.47 17.25
N ARG A 73 -7.62 -11.35 18.08
CA ARG A 73 -6.81 -12.47 17.61
C ARG A 73 -7.74 -13.63 17.29
N TYR A 74 -7.51 -14.26 16.14
CA TYR A 74 -8.19 -15.48 15.75
C TYR A 74 -7.18 -16.62 15.74
N ASP A 75 -7.51 -17.73 16.38
CA ASP A 75 -6.63 -18.90 16.46
C ASP A 75 -6.84 -19.84 15.26
N SER A 76 -7.92 -19.65 14.51
CA SER A 76 -8.18 -20.38 13.27
C SER A 76 -8.93 -19.54 12.25
N LYS A 77 -8.90 -20.00 10.99
CA LYS A 77 -9.67 -19.40 9.90
C LYS A 77 -11.17 -19.50 10.15
N GLU A 78 -11.62 -20.60 10.74
CA GLU A 78 -13.03 -20.88 11.02
C GLU A 78 -13.61 -19.87 12.01
N GLN A 79 -12.85 -19.50 13.05
CA GLN A 79 -13.23 -18.46 14.00
C GLN A 79 -13.39 -17.09 13.32
N LEU A 80 -12.44 -16.72 12.46
CA LEU A 80 -12.50 -15.47 11.69
C LEU A 80 -13.74 -15.42 10.80
N VAL A 81 -14.01 -16.51 10.07
CA VAL A 81 -15.15 -16.59 9.14
C VAL A 81 -16.48 -16.48 9.89
N GLU A 82 -16.60 -17.15 11.04
CA GLU A 82 -17.82 -17.09 11.84
C GLU A 82 -18.07 -15.69 12.40
N ASP A 83 -17.04 -15.03 12.94
CA ASP A 83 -17.15 -13.67 13.43
C ASP A 83 -17.54 -12.68 12.31
N ILE A 84 -16.95 -12.81 11.11
CA ILE A 84 -17.34 -12.00 9.95
C ILE A 84 -18.84 -12.21 9.61
N ARG A 85 -19.32 -13.46 9.64
CA ARG A 85 -20.72 -13.80 9.38
C ARG A 85 -21.64 -13.16 10.41
N GLN A 86 -21.35 -13.31 11.70
CA GLN A 86 -22.16 -12.75 12.79
C GLN A 86 -22.22 -11.22 12.71
N ARG A 87 -21.08 -10.55 12.53
CA ARG A 87 -21.03 -9.10 12.33
C ARG A 87 -21.82 -8.66 11.09
N GLY A 88 -21.84 -9.48 10.03
CA GLY A 88 -22.66 -9.24 8.84
C GLY A 88 -24.15 -9.23 9.15
N LEU A 89 -24.63 -10.26 9.85
CA LEU A 89 -26.03 -10.39 10.26
C LEU A 89 -26.46 -9.26 11.18
N GLU A 90 -25.64 -8.89 12.17
CA GLU A 90 -25.93 -7.77 13.06
C GLU A 90 -26.06 -6.44 12.31
N ARG A 91 -25.20 -6.20 11.31
CA ARG A 91 -25.29 -5.00 10.48
C ARG A 91 -26.59 -4.95 9.68
N GLN A 92 -27.03 -6.08 9.13
CA GLN A 92 -28.32 -6.16 8.43
C GLN A 92 -29.47 -5.85 9.38
N ARG A 93 -29.49 -6.49 10.56
CA ARG A 93 -30.53 -6.26 11.56
C ARG A 93 -30.61 -4.79 12.02
N ARG A 94 -29.47 -4.18 12.36
CA ARG A 94 -29.40 -2.75 12.74
C ARG A 94 -29.87 -1.83 11.62
N ARG A 95 -29.63 -2.20 10.36
CA ARG A 95 -30.09 -1.43 9.19
C ARG A 95 -31.61 -1.51 9.05
N GLU A 96 -32.19 -2.70 9.22
CA GLU A 96 -33.63 -2.92 9.18
C GLU A 96 -34.34 -2.17 10.32
N GLU A 97 -33.81 -2.28 11.55
CA GLU A 97 -34.32 -1.56 12.72
C GLU A 97 -34.34 -0.03 12.49
N ARG A 98 -33.26 0.55 11.95
CA ARG A 98 -33.21 1.98 11.61
C ARG A 98 -34.27 2.36 10.59
N LEU A 99 -34.48 1.56 9.55
CA LEU A 99 -35.49 1.84 8.51
C LEU A 99 -36.91 1.81 9.08
N THR A 100 -37.21 0.89 10.00
CA THR A 100 -38.52 0.82 10.66
C THR A 100 -38.77 1.98 11.63
N GLN A 101 -37.75 2.45 12.34
CA GLN A 101 -37.86 3.61 13.23
C GLN A 101 -38.15 4.90 12.45
N THR A 102 -37.44 5.13 11.34
CA THR A 102 -37.67 6.32 10.49
C THR A 102 -39.06 6.33 9.85
N GLN A 103 -39.68 5.16 9.61
CA GLN A 103 -41.05 5.07 9.08
C GLN A 103 -42.13 5.29 10.15
N THR A 104 -41.84 4.97 11.42
CA THR A 104 -42.79 5.13 12.53
C THR A 104 -42.82 6.58 13.03
N GLU A 105 -41.73 7.34 12.87
CA GLU A 105 -41.66 8.78 13.19
C GLU A 105 -42.31 9.70 12.14
N GLN A 106 -42.79 9.16 11.02
CA GLN A 106 -43.42 9.91 9.91
C GLN A 106 -44.95 9.77 9.84
N ILE A 107 -45.59 9.14 10.84
CA ILE A 107 -47.05 8.97 10.98
C ILE A 107 -47.51 9.72 12.23
#